data_AF-A0A1V9V9C4-F1
#
_entry.id   AF-A0A1V9V9C4-F1
#
_cell.length_a   1.000
_cell.length_b   1.000
_cell.length_c   1.000
_cell.angle_alpha   90.00
_cell.angle_beta   90.00
_cell.angle_gamma   90.00
#
_symmetry.space_group_name_H-M   'P 1'
#
loop_
_entity.id
_entity.type
_entity.pdbx_description
1 polymer ?
#
loop_
_entity_poly.entity_id
_entity_poly.type
_entity_poly.pdbx_seq_one_letter_code
_entity_poly.pdbx_strand_id
1 'polypeptide(L)'
;RVLQLIVSMILLLILDEINTQVNLVNEAISVIDNIAFQTNILSLNAAVEAATAGEAGKGFAVVAQEVRNLASRSAEAAREIKDIVELATKKANEGKEIANSMIEGYKGLNESINQTINLISDIEMSSKEQLLGIEQINDAVNQLDQQTQQNAMIASQTNDIAITSDKIAKLIVEDANKKEFHGKNDIVAKSIIVKKSFPS
;
A
#
# COMPACT_ATOMS: atom_id res chain seq x y z
N ARG A 1 -12.13 2.89 8.19
CA ARG A 1 -12.41 4.14 8.97
C ARG A 1 -13.00 3.87 10.35
N VAL A 2 -14.15 3.17 10.50
CA VAL A 2 -14.74 2.89 11.83
C VAL A 2 -13.81 2.09 12.75
N LEU A 3 -13.21 1.01 12.22
CA LEU A 3 -12.27 0.18 13.00
C LEU A 3 -11.05 0.98 13.50
N GLN A 4 -10.53 1.90 12.69
CA GLN A 4 -9.39 2.76 13.04
C GLN A 4 -9.74 3.75 14.17
N LEU A 5 -10.94 4.36 14.10
CA LEU A 5 -11.42 5.25 15.16
C LEU A 5 -11.61 4.50 16.48
N ILE A 6 -12.16 3.28 16.42
CA ILE A 6 -12.34 2.41 17.60
C ILE A 6 -10.98 2.06 18.22
N VAL A 7 -10.02 1.60 17.41
CA VAL A 7 -8.68 1.24 17.91
C VAL A 7 -7.98 2.44 18.53
N SER A 8 -8.03 3.61 17.88
CA SER A 8 -7.41 4.83 18.40
C SER A 8 -8.05 5.29 19.71
N MET A 9 -9.39 5.22 19.79
CA MET A 9 -10.16 5.63 20.97
C MET A 9 -9.90 4.72 22.15
N ILE A 10 -9.90 3.40 21.94
CA ILE A 10 -9.62 2.40 22.99
C ILE A 10 -8.20 2.58 23.53
N LEU A 11 -7.22 2.75 22.64
CA LEU A 11 -5.82 2.83 23.03
C LEU A 11 -5.53 4.08 23.87
N LEU A 12 -6.11 5.22 23.50
CA LEU A 12 -6.01 6.46 24.28
C LEU A 12 -6.71 6.35 25.63
N LEU A 13 -7.92 5.78 25.66
CA LEU A 13 -8.69 5.58 26.91
C LEU A 13 -7.90 4.75 27.92
N ILE A 14 -7.38 3.59 27.51
CA ILE A 14 -6.65 2.68 28.39
C ILE A 14 -5.40 3.38 28.98
N LEU A 15 -4.64 4.11 28.15
CA LEU A 15 -3.41 4.76 28.60
C LEU A 15 -3.67 5.95 29.53
N ASP A 16 -4.80 6.63 29.35
CA ASP A 16 -5.24 7.71 30.25
C ASP A 16 -5.73 7.17 31.60
N GLU A 17 -6.46 6.06 31.57
CA GLU A 17 -6.94 5.36 32.76
C GLU A 17 -5.77 4.80 33.59
N ILE A 18 -4.78 4.19 32.94
CA ILE A 18 -3.53 3.74 33.59
C ILE A 18 -2.80 4.90 34.26
N ASN A 19 -2.59 6.02 33.55
CA ASN A 19 -1.93 7.20 34.12
C ASN A 19 -2.67 7.74 35.35
N THR A 20 -4.00 7.77 35.30
CA THR A 20 -4.83 8.18 36.43
C THR A 20 -4.64 7.25 37.63
N GLN A 21 -4.68 5.94 37.42
CA GLN A 21 -4.47 4.95 38.51
C GLN A 21 -3.06 5.05 39.11
N VAL A 22 -2.04 5.23 38.28
CA VAL A 22 -0.66 5.39 38.73
C VAL A 22 -0.48 6.64 39.59
N ASN A 23 -1.15 7.75 39.25
CA ASN A 23 -1.13 8.97 40.05
C ASN A 23 -1.78 8.76 41.43
N LEU A 24 -2.92 8.06 41.49
CA LEU A 24 -3.59 7.73 42.75
C LEU A 24 -2.71 6.86 43.65
N VAL A 25 -1.98 5.90 43.07
CA VAL A 25 -1.02 5.06 43.81
C VAL A 25 0.13 5.92 44.37
N ASN A 26 0.68 6.84 43.58
CA ASN A 26 1.71 7.78 44.03
C ASN A 26 1.25 8.65 45.21
N GLU A 27 0.02 9.14 45.18
CA GLU A 27 -0.57 9.92 46.27
C GLU A 27 -0.72 9.07 47.54
N ALA A 28 -1.21 7.83 47.41
CA ALA A 28 -1.32 6.91 48.54
C ALA A 28 0.05 6.59 49.18
N ILE A 29 1.10 6.38 48.37
CA ILE A 29 2.47 6.15 48.86
C ILE A 29 2.99 7.37 49.62
N SER A 30 2.71 8.58 49.13
CA SER A 30 3.09 9.83 49.82
C SER A 30 2.42 9.93 51.21
N VAL A 31 1.16 9.49 51.33
CA VAL A 31 0.47 9.42 52.64
C VAL A 31 1.14 8.39 53.55
N ILE A 32 1.52 7.22 53.05
CA ILE A 32 2.20 6.17 53.83
C ILE A 32 3.56 6.68 54.36
N ASP A 33 4.35 7.36 53.52
CA ASP A 33 5.64 7.94 53.91
C ASP A 33 5.46 9.01 55.01
N ASN A 34 4.43 9.84 54.89
CA ASN A 34 4.07 10.80 55.95
C ASN A 34 3.66 10.13 57.26
N ILE A 35 2.87 9.04 57.20
CA ILE A 35 2.48 8.26 58.39
C ILE A 35 3.73 7.63 59.04
N ALA A 36 4.63 7.08 58.24
CA ALA A 36 5.89 6.50 58.72
C ALA A 36 6.76 7.56 59.41
N PHE A 37 6.87 8.76 58.82
CA PHE A 37 7.59 9.88 59.41
C PHE A 37 6.98 10.32 60.75
N GLN A 38 5.65 10.51 60.81
CA GLN A 38 4.95 10.86 62.04
C GLN A 38 5.12 9.79 63.13
N THR A 39 5.05 8.51 62.76
CA THR A 39 5.27 7.39 63.68
C THR A 39 6.69 7.37 64.23
N ASN A 40 7.68 7.66 63.38
CA ASN A 40 9.08 7.80 63.79
C ASN A 40 9.26 8.93 64.82
N ILE A 41 8.63 10.10 64.60
CA ILE A 41 8.65 11.20 65.58
C ILE A 41 7.95 10.82 66.88
N LEU A 42 6.78 10.15 66.82
CA LEU A 42 6.06 9.69 68.01
C LEU A 42 6.91 8.72 68.84
N SER A 43 7.58 7.78 68.18
CA SER A 43 8.45 6.79 68.82
C SER A 43 9.66 7.43 69.49
N LEU A 44 10.22 8.48 68.89
CA LEU A 44 11.31 9.24 69.47
C LEU A 44 10.87 9.96 70.75
N ASN A 45 9.70 10.61 70.73
CA ASN A 45 9.14 11.26 71.91
C ASN A 45 8.87 10.25 73.04
N ALA A 46 8.33 9.07 72.70
CA ALA A 46 8.13 7.99 73.66
C ALA A 46 9.44 7.47 74.26
N ALA A 47 10.52 7.37 73.46
CA ALA A 47 11.84 6.99 73.95
C ALA A 47 12.41 8.04 74.92
N VAL A 48 12.20 9.33 74.65
CA VAL A 48 12.61 10.43 75.56
C VAL A 48 11.84 10.33 76.88
N GLU A 49 10.52 10.16 76.85
CA GLU A 49 9.69 10.05 78.06
C GLU A 49 10.06 8.80 78.89
N ALA A 50 10.34 7.68 78.22
CA ALA A 50 10.82 6.46 78.86
C ALA A 50 12.18 6.66 79.56
N ALA A 51 13.09 7.46 78.98
CA ALA A 51 14.34 7.83 79.63
C ALA A 51 14.12 8.73 80.86
N THR A 52 13.15 9.66 80.79
CA THR A 52 12.75 10.53 81.91
C THR A 52 12.20 9.72 83.09
N ALA A 53 11.47 8.62 82.83
CA ALA A 53 10.91 7.74 83.85
C ALA A 53 11.93 6.78 84.51
N GLY A 54 13.19 6.76 84.07
CA GLY A 54 14.27 5.97 84.67
C GLY A 54 14.02 4.45 84.63
N GLU A 55 14.19 3.77 85.77
CA GLU A 55 14.02 2.30 85.87
C GLU A 55 12.60 1.83 85.50
N ALA A 56 11.57 2.64 85.78
CA ALA A 56 10.17 2.30 85.45
C ALA A 56 9.89 2.36 83.94
N GLY A 57 10.70 3.10 83.17
CA GLY A 57 10.54 3.30 81.73
C GLY A 57 11.25 2.28 80.84
N LYS A 58 12.06 1.36 81.39
CA LYS A 58 12.88 0.42 80.60
C LYS A 58 12.07 -0.41 79.59
N GLY A 59 10.91 -0.91 79.98
CA GLY A 59 10.02 -1.66 79.09
C GLY A 59 9.45 -0.81 77.95
N PHE A 60 9.06 0.44 78.26
CA PHE A 60 8.56 1.40 77.27
C PHE A 60 9.65 1.83 76.29
N ALA A 61 10.91 1.96 76.73
CA ALA A 61 12.03 2.31 75.86
C ALA A 61 12.27 1.25 74.77
N VAL A 62 12.14 -0.04 75.10
CA VAL A 62 12.27 -1.14 74.12
C VAL A 62 11.14 -1.08 73.09
N VAL A 63 9.90 -0.88 73.52
CA VAL A 63 8.75 -0.74 72.62
C VAL A 63 8.92 0.47 71.70
N ALA A 64 9.35 1.62 72.24
CA ALA A 64 9.60 2.82 71.45
C ALA A 64 10.67 2.59 70.38
N GLN A 65 11.75 1.88 70.70
CA GLN A 65 12.77 1.53 69.72
C GLN A 65 12.27 0.58 68.62
N GLU A 66 11.42 -0.39 68.97
CA GLU A 66 10.83 -1.32 67.99
C GLU A 66 9.85 -0.59 67.05
N VAL A 67 9.01 0.31 67.59
CA VAL A 67 8.12 1.17 66.78
C VAL A 67 8.94 2.06 65.84
N ARG A 68 10.07 2.60 66.32
CA ARG A 68 10.98 3.40 65.50
C ARG A 68 11.57 2.62 64.34
N ASN A 69 12.06 1.41 64.61
CA ASN A 69 12.58 0.50 63.58
C ASN A 69 11.51 0.15 62.55
N LEU A 70 10.28 -0.14 63.00
CA LEU A 70 9.16 -0.42 62.11
C LEU A 70 8.81 0.79 61.23
N ALA A 71 8.78 1.99 61.80
CA ALA A 71 8.53 3.23 61.06
C ALA A 71 9.61 3.48 60.00
N SER A 72 10.89 3.27 60.33
CA SER A 72 12.00 3.40 59.36
C SER A 72 11.87 2.39 58.21
N ARG A 73 11.52 1.13 58.51
CA ARG A 73 11.28 0.10 57.49
C ARG A 73 10.08 0.44 56.60
N SER A 74 9.02 1.01 57.16
CA SER A 74 7.85 1.47 56.38
C SER A 74 8.21 2.61 55.44
N ALA A 75 9.03 3.57 55.88
CA ALA A 75 9.49 4.68 55.04
C ALA A 75 10.40 4.19 53.89
N GLU A 76 11.30 3.24 54.17
CA GLU A 76 12.14 2.61 53.15
C GLU A 76 11.30 1.88 52.10
N ALA A 77 10.34 1.05 52.53
CA ALA A 77 9.43 0.35 51.63
C ALA A 77 8.57 1.33 50.81
N ALA A 78 8.05 2.40 51.42
CA ALA A 78 7.31 3.43 50.70
C ALA A 78 8.17 4.07 49.60
N ARG A 79 9.45 4.31 49.87
CA ARG A 79 10.39 4.88 48.90
C ARG A 79 10.68 3.92 47.74
N GLU A 80 10.90 2.63 48.01
CA GLU A 80 11.07 1.62 46.96
C GLU A 80 9.84 1.51 46.05
N ILE A 81 8.63 1.50 46.63
CA ILE A 81 7.39 1.47 45.85
C ILE A 81 7.27 2.74 45.01
N LYS A 82 7.62 3.91 45.56
CA LYS A 82 7.61 5.17 44.82
C LYS A 82 8.49 5.11 43.57
N ASP A 83 9.70 4.57 43.68
CA ASP A 83 10.62 4.43 42.55
C ASP A 83 10.06 3.49 41.47
N ILE A 84 9.42 2.38 41.87
CA ILE A 84 8.75 1.45 40.94
C ILE A 84 7.59 2.13 40.22
N VAL A 85 6.78 2.90 40.95
CA VAL A 85 5.62 3.60 40.39
C VAL A 85 6.05 4.71 39.46
N GLU A 86 7.10 5.47 39.79
CA GLU A 86 7.67 6.50 38.91
C GLU A 86 8.19 5.89 37.59
N LEU A 87 8.86 4.74 37.67
CA LEU A 87 9.25 3.98 36.47
C LEU A 87 8.04 3.51 35.66
N ALA A 88 6.98 3.04 36.34
CA ALA A 88 5.73 2.64 35.68
C ALA A 88 5.05 3.84 34.98
N THR A 89 5.00 5.02 35.61
CA THR A 89 4.51 6.27 34.99
C THR A 89 5.28 6.59 33.72
N LYS A 90 6.62 6.52 33.79
CA LYS A 90 7.47 6.78 32.62
C LYS A 90 7.16 5.81 31.48
N LYS A 91 7.01 4.52 31.79
CA LYS A 91 6.67 3.49 30.80
C LYS A 91 5.26 3.68 30.21
N ALA A 92 4.28 4.09 31.00
CA ALA A 92 2.94 4.42 30.52
C ALA A 92 2.97 5.61 29.54
N ASN A 93 3.75 6.64 29.85
CA ASN A 93 3.92 7.81 28.97
C ASN A 93 4.67 7.45 27.66
N GLU A 94 5.72 6.63 27.73
CA GLU A 94 6.37 6.08 26.53
C GLU A 94 5.35 5.29 25.67
N GLY A 95 4.49 4.50 26.31
CA GLY A 95 3.39 3.78 25.64
C GLY A 95 2.39 4.71 24.95
N LYS A 96 2.08 5.87 25.54
CA LYS A 96 1.22 6.90 24.97
C LYS A 96 1.80 7.52 23.71
N GLU A 97 3.09 7.82 23.69
CA GLU A 97 3.76 8.34 22.50
C GLU A 97 3.82 7.32 21.36
N ILE A 98 4.08 6.05 21.67
CA ILE A 98 4.04 4.96 20.70
C ILE A 98 2.63 4.80 20.12
N ALA A 99 1.61 4.83 20.97
CA ALA A 99 0.22 4.78 20.56
C ALA A 99 -0.15 5.93 19.61
N ASN A 100 0.27 7.16 19.92
CA ASN A 100 0.06 8.32 19.05
C ASN A 100 0.74 8.14 17.69
N SER A 101 1.99 7.69 17.67
CA SER A 101 2.74 7.42 16.43
C SER A 101 2.05 6.34 15.58
N MET A 102 1.51 5.30 16.23
CA MET A 102 0.75 4.24 15.57
C MET A 102 -0.54 4.78 14.94
N ILE A 103 -1.24 5.69 15.61
CA ILE A 103 -2.45 6.35 15.08
C ILE A 103 -2.11 7.14 13.80
N GLU A 104 -1.00 7.87 13.78
CA GLU A 104 -0.54 8.60 12.58
C GLU A 104 -0.16 7.64 11.46
N GLY A 105 0.59 6.58 11.76
CA GLY A 105 0.92 5.53 10.79
C GLY A 105 -0.32 4.91 10.15
N TYR A 106 -1.37 4.64 10.93
CA TYR A 106 -2.65 4.15 10.40
C TYR A 106 -3.38 5.16 9.51
N LYS A 107 -3.24 6.47 9.74
CA LYS A 107 -3.80 7.49 8.84
C LYS A 107 -3.11 7.42 7.47
N GLY A 108 -1.78 7.36 7.45
CA GLY A 108 -1.01 7.20 6.22
C GLY A 108 -1.34 5.90 5.48
N LEU A 109 -1.44 4.78 6.20
CA LEU A 109 -1.85 3.50 5.61
C LEU A 109 -3.24 3.59 4.95
N ASN A 110 -4.20 4.21 5.64
CA ASN A 110 -5.55 4.38 5.12
C ASN A 110 -5.55 5.27 3.86
N GLU A 111 -4.70 6.29 3.78
CA GLU A 111 -4.53 7.10 2.58
C GLU A 111 -3.99 6.28 1.41
N SER A 112 -2.93 5.50 1.61
CA SER A 112 -2.36 4.60 0.60
C SER A 112 -3.36 3.57 0.09
N ILE A 113 -4.21 3.03 0.98
CA ILE A 113 -5.29 2.11 0.59
C ILE A 113 -6.29 2.82 -0.33
N ASN A 114 -6.70 4.06 -0.01
CA ASN A 114 -7.63 4.80 -0.86
C ASN A 114 -7.00 5.13 -2.23
N GLN A 115 -5.72 5.48 -2.27
CA GLN A 115 -5.01 5.68 -3.53
C GLN A 115 -4.98 4.40 -4.37
N THR A 116 -4.75 3.25 -3.73
CA THR A 116 -4.78 1.94 -4.40
C THR A 116 -6.16 1.62 -4.98
N ILE A 117 -7.24 1.93 -4.25
CA ILE A 117 -8.62 1.77 -4.74
C ILE A 117 -8.87 2.64 -5.98
N ASN A 118 -8.41 3.89 -5.97
CA ASN A 118 -8.53 4.77 -7.13
C ASN A 118 -7.78 4.21 -8.35
N LEU A 119 -6.55 3.74 -8.15
CA LEU A 119 -5.77 3.11 -9.23
C LEU A 119 -6.47 1.87 -9.82
N ILE A 120 -7.10 1.05 -8.97
CA ILE A 120 -7.90 -0.09 -9.44
C ILE A 120 -9.09 0.38 -10.28
N SER A 121 -9.77 1.45 -9.86
CA SER A 121 -10.87 2.06 -10.63
C SER A 121 -10.39 2.58 -11.99
N ASP A 122 -9.22 3.21 -12.05
CA ASP A 122 -8.63 3.72 -13.29
C ASP A 122 -8.24 2.57 -14.24
N ILE A 123 -7.71 1.47 -13.68
CA ILE A 123 -7.42 0.24 -14.44
C ILE A 123 -8.70 -0.37 -14.99
N GLU A 124 -9.78 -0.44 -14.19
CA GLU A 124 -11.07 -0.95 -14.65
C GLU A 124 -11.59 -0.14 -15.85
N MET A 125 -11.54 1.19 -15.76
CA MET A 125 -11.97 2.08 -16.83
C MET A 125 -11.11 1.91 -18.09
N SER A 126 -9.79 1.92 -17.93
CA SER A 126 -8.84 1.70 -19.04
C SER A 126 -9.03 0.34 -19.70
N SER A 127 -9.35 -0.70 -18.92
CA SER A 127 -9.61 -2.05 -19.43
C SER A 127 -10.90 -2.10 -20.26
N LYS A 128 -11.94 -1.35 -19.88
CA LYS A 128 -13.17 -1.21 -20.68
C LYS A 128 -12.90 -0.49 -22.00
N GLU A 129 -12.11 0.58 -21.98
CA GLU A 129 -11.71 1.29 -23.20
C GLU A 129 -10.88 0.41 -24.13
N GLN A 130 -9.92 -0.36 -23.58
CA GLN A 130 -9.14 -1.33 -24.35
C GLN A 130 -10.02 -2.41 -24.99
N LEU A 131 -11.04 -2.91 -24.28
CA LEU A 131 -11.98 -3.88 -24.83
C LEU A 131 -12.71 -3.30 -26.05
N LEU A 132 -13.23 -2.08 -25.95
CA LEU A 132 -13.86 -1.38 -27.08
C LEU A 132 -12.89 -1.17 -28.24
N GLY A 133 -11.63 -0.82 -27.95
CA GLY A 133 -10.59 -0.69 -28.97
C GLY A 133 -10.30 -2.01 -29.69
N ILE A 134 -10.30 -3.13 -28.98
CA ILE A 134 -10.10 -4.47 -29.56
C ILE A 134 -11.28 -4.85 -30.46
N GLU A 135 -12.52 -4.53 -30.08
CA GLU A 135 -13.69 -4.75 -30.94
C GLU A 135 -13.57 -3.99 -32.26
N GLN A 136 -13.18 -2.71 -32.22
CA GLN A 136 -12.95 -1.90 -33.43
C GLN A 136 -11.82 -2.46 -34.31
N ILE A 137 -10.73 -2.95 -33.70
CA ILE A 137 -9.64 -3.61 -34.44
C ILE A 137 -10.16 -4.89 -35.11
N ASN A 138 -10.99 -5.68 -34.42
CA ASN A 138 -11.56 -6.89 -34.98
C ASN A 138 -12.42 -6.60 -36.21
N ASP A 139 -13.27 -5.57 -36.13
CA ASP A 139 -14.10 -5.12 -37.24
C ASP A 139 -13.24 -4.68 -38.44
N ALA A 140 -12.19 -3.90 -38.21
CA ALA A 140 -11.27 -3.46 -39.25
C ALA A 140 -10.53 -4.64 -39.91
N VAL A 141 -10.11 -5.63 -39.13
CA VAL A 141 -9.47 -6.86 -39.65
C VAL A 141 -10.44 -7.66 -40.52
N ASN A 142 -11.71 -7.80 -40.10
CA ASN A 142 -12.73 -8.48 -40.90
C ASN A 142 -12.98 -7.74 -42.23
N GLN A 143 -13.00 -6.41 -42.22
CA GLN A 143 -13.12 -5.62 -43.46
C GLN A 143 -11.91 -5.77 -44.38
N LEU A 144 -10.69 -5.79 -43.83
CA LEU A 144 -9.47 -6.04 -44.58
C LEU A 144 -9.45 -7.45 -45.20
N ASP A 145 -9.94 -8.46 -44.48
CA ASP A 145 -10.07 -9.81 -45.03
C ASP A 145 -11.04 -9.84 -46.22
N GLN A 146 -12.21 -9.21 -46.10
CA GLN A 146 -13.17 -9.10 -47.20
C GLN A 146 -12.57 -8.41 -48.43
N GLN A 147 -11.87 -7.28 -48.24
CA GLN A 147 -11.18 -6.60 -49.34
C GLN A 147 -10.07 -7.45 -49.96
N THR A 148 -9.34 -8.20 -49.14
CA THR A 148 -8.29 -9.11 -49.62
C THR A 148 -8.89 -10.21 -50.50
N GLN A 149 -10.02 -10.78 -50.10
CA GLN A 149 -10.75 -11.77 -50.90
C GLN A 149 -11.27 -11.15 -52.22
N GLN A 150 -11.83 -9.93 -52.17
CA GLN A 150 -12.24 -9.21 -53.38
C GLN A 150 -11.06 -8.95 -54.33
N ASN A 151 -9.91 -8.54 -53.80
CA ASN A 151 -8.70 -8.33 -54.60
C ASN A 151 -8.25 -9.62 -55.28
N ALA A 152 -8.31 -10.76 -54.58
CA ALA A 152 -8.01 -12.07 -55.16
C ALA A 152 -8.99 -12.44 -56.29
N MET A 153 -10.29 -12.19 -56.09
CA MET A 153 -11.31 -12.41 -57.13
C MET A 153 -11.06 -11.53 -58.36
N ILE A 154 -10.80 -10.24 -58.17
CA ILE A 154 -10.52 -9.29 -59.25
C ILE A 154 -9.25 -9.69 -60.00
N ALA A 155 -8.20 -10.13 -59.30
CA ALA A 155 -6.97 -10.62 -59.92
C ALA A 155 -7.24 -11.85 -60.80
N SER A 156 -8.06 -12.80 -60.32
CA SER A 156 -8.48 -13.95 -61.12
C SER A 156 -9.26 -13.54 -62.37
N GLN A 157 -10.25 -12.63 -62.23
CA GLN A 157 -11.02 -12.12 -63.37
C GLN A 157 -10.12 -11.38 -64.37
N THR A 158 -9.15 -10.62 -63.88
CA THR A 158 -8.18 -9.90 -64.73
C THR A 158 -7.31 -10.88 -65.52
N ASN A 159 -6.88 -11.98 -64.89
CA ASN A 159 -6.15 -13.04 -65.56
C ASN A 159 -7.00 -13.70 -66.66
N ASP A 160 -8.27 -14.01 -66.41
CA ASP A 160 -9.19 -14.59 -67.40
C ASP A 160 -9.41 -13.64 -68.59
N ILE A 161 -9.57 -12.35 -68.32
CA ILE A 161 -9.66 -11.31 -69.35
C ILE A 161 -8.37 -11.27 -70.17
N ALA A 162 -7.20 -11.29 -69.54
CA ALA A 162 -5.91 -11.28 -70.23
C ALA A 162 -5.74 -12.50 -71.16
N ILE A 163 -6.13 -13.70 -70.71
CA ILE A 163 -6.14 -14.93 -71.53
C ILE A 163 -7.08 -14.76 -72.74
N THR A 164 -8.27 -14.20 -72.51
CA THR A 164 -9.26 -13.98 -73.58
C THR A 164 -8.75 -12.96 -74.60
N SER A 165 -8.14 -11.86 -74.14
CA SER A 165 -7.53 -10.85 -75.00
C SER A 165 -6.37 -11.40 -75.82
N ASP A 166 -5.49 -12.23 -75.24
CA ASP A 166 -4.42 -12.93 -75.96
C ASP A 166 -4.99 -13.83 -77.07
N LYS A 167 -6.05 -14.58 -76.76
CA LYS A 167 -6.73 -15.44 -77.74
C LYS A 167 -7.33 -14.63 -78.89
N ILE A 168 -7.99 -13.51 -78.60
CA ILE A 168 -8.54 -12.61 -79.63
C ILE A 168 -7.42 -12.04 -80.50
N ALA A 169 -6.31 -11.59 -79.90
CA ALA A 169 -5.17 -11.07 -80.64
C ALA A 169 -4.59 -12.13 -81.61
N LYS A 170 -4.43 -13.38 -81.15
CA LYS A 170 -3.97 -14.50 -82.00
C LYS A 170 -4.93 -14.77 -83.16
N LEU A 171 -6.25 -14.79 -82.90
CA LEU A 171 -7.26 -14.99 -83.94
C LEU A 171 -7.26 -13.85 -84.99
N ILE A 172 -7.08 -12.60 -84.56
CA ILE A 172 -6.97 -11.45 -85.48
C ILE A 172 -5.74 -11.59 -86.38
N VAL A 173 -4.58 -11.97 -85.82
CA VAL A 173 -3.35 -12.20 -86.59
C VAL A 173 -3.53 -13.34 -87.58
N GLU A 174 -4.18 -14.43 -87.17
CA GLU A 174 -4.49 -15.56 -88.04
C GLU A 174 -5.43 -15.16 -89.20
N ASP A 175 -6.51 -14.44 -88.92
CA ASP A 175 -7.45 -13.96 -89.96
C ASP A 175 -6.78 -12.99 -90.94
N ALA A 176 -5.96 -12.06 -90.42
CA ALA A 176 -5.19 -11.14 -91.25
C ALA A 176 -4.20 -11.89 -92.17
N ASN A 177 -3.55 -12.94 -91.67
CA ASN A 177 -2.67 -13.79 -92.46
C ASN A 177 -3.41 -14.68 -93.46
N LYS A 178 -4.67 -15.05 -93.21
CA LYS A 178 -5.46 -15.86 -94.14
C LYS A 178 -5.97 -15.05 -95.33
N LYS A 179 -6.23 -13.75 -95.14
CA LYS A 179 -6.66 -12.88 -96.23
C LYS A 179 -5.50 -12.65 -97.22
N GLU A 180 -5.78 -12.83 -98.51
CA GLU A 180 -4.87 -12.42 -99.57
C GLU A 180 -5.19 -10.99 -99.96
N PHE A 181 -4.35 -10.04 -99.53
CA PHE A 181 -4.43 -8.64 -99.92
C PHE A 181 -3.33 -8.33 -100.93
N HIS A 182 -3.62 -7.45 -101.89
CA HIS A 182 -2.63 -6.99 -102.86
C HIS A 182 -1.44 -6.35 -102.14
N GLY A 183 -0.22 -6.83 -102.44
CA GLY A 183 1.03 -6.38 -101.81
C GLY A 183 1.49 -7.19 -100.59
N LYS A 184 0.76 -8.24 -100.16
CA LYS A 184 1.08 -9.05 -98.97
C LYS A 184 2.50 -9.62 -98.94
N ASN A 185 3.02 -10.04 -100.10
CA ASN A 185 4.37 -10.62 -100.21
C ASN A 185 5.44 -9.57 -100.56
N ASP A 186 5.06 -8.30 -100.75
CA ASP A 186 5.97 -7.21 -101.11
C ASP A 186 6.45 -6.41 -99.88
N ILE A 187 5.96 -6.73 -98.68
CA ILE A 187 6.28 -6.01 -97.44
C ILE A 187 7.53 -6.63 -96.80
N VAL A 188 8.67 -5.95 -96.93
CA VAL A 188 9.86 -6.24 -96.13
C VAL A 188 9.67 -5.62 -94.74
N ALA A 189 9.56 -6.46 -93.71
CA ALA A 189 9.47 -5.98 -92.34
C ALA A 189 10.71 -5.13 -91.98
N LYS A 190 10.49 -3.88 -91.57
CA LYS A 190 11.56 -3.03 -91.05
C LYS A 190 12.05 -3.67 -89.75
N SER A 191 13.32 -4.07 -89.70
CA SER A 191 13.92 -4.70 -88.53
C SER A 191 13.90 -3.73 -87.34
N ILE A 192 12.96 -3.93 -86.43
CA ILE A 192 12.94 -3.21 -85.15
C ILE A 192 14.00 -3.86 -84.27
N ILE A 193 15.13 -3.18 -84.10
CA ILE A 193 16.15 -3.55 -83.11
C ILE A 193 15.54 -3.31 -81.72
N VAL A 194 15.01 -4.37 -81.10
CA VAL A 194 14.63 -4.32 -79.68
C VAL A 194 15.91 -4.36 -78.86
N LYS A 195 16.39 -3.20 -78.42
CA LYS A 195 17.44 -3.10 -77.40
C LYS A 195 16.86 -3.72 -76.11
N LYS A 196 17.31 -4.92 -75.78
CA LYS A 196 17.03 -5.55 -74.49
C LYS A 196 17.82 -4.78 -73.42
N SER A 197 17.20 -3.82 -72.76
CA SER A 197 17.71 -3.20 -71.54
C SER A 197 16.82 -3.63 -70.38
N PHE A 198 17.23 -4.69 -69.69
CA PHE A 198 16.79 -4.97 -68.33
C PHE A 198 17.84 -4.36 -67.39
N PRO A 199 17.48 -3.42 -66.50
CA PRO A 199 18.34 -3.10 -65.37
C PRO A 199 18.30 -4.24 -64.35
N SER A 200 19.43 -4.44 -63.66
CA SER A 200 19.59 -5.32 -62.50
C SER A 200 18.89 -4.75 -61.27
#